data_AF-A0A7Y3GHD2-F1
#
_entry.id   AF-A0A7Y3GHD2-F1
#
_cell.length_a   1.000
_cell.length_b   1.000
_cell.length_c   1.000
_cell.angle_alpha   90.00
_cell.angle_beta   90.00
_cell.angle_gamma   90.00
#
_symmetry.space_group_name_H-M   'P 1'
#
loop_
_entity.id
_entity.type
_entity.pdbx_description
1 polymer ?
#
loop_
_entity_poly.entity_id
_entity_poly.type
_entity_poly.pdbx_seq_one_letter_code
_entity_poly.pdbx_strand_id
1 'polypeptide(L)' 'MTTTTSKLPKCYGIIPARYRSSRFPGKPLADILGRPMIWHVYERARQCTALESVALATDDDRIRTAAENWGIPVVMT' A
#
# COMPACT_ATOMS: atom_id res chain seq x y z
N MET A 1 22.69 -10.80 -31.36
CA MET A 1 22.02 -11.25 -30.13
C MET A 1 20.97 -10.22 -29.75
N THR A 2 19.76 -10.34 -30.28
CA THR A 2 18.64 -9.46 -29.96
C THR A 2 17.97 -9.96 -28.70
N THR A 3 18.31 -9.39 -27.56
CA THR A 3 17.57 -9.59 -26.32
C THR A 3 16.21 -8.89 -26.48
N THR A 4 15.20 -9.66 -26.86
CA THR A 4 13.81 -9.24 -26.79
C THR A 4 13.45 -9.10 -25.31
N THR A 5 13.75 -7.95 -24.72
CA THR A 5 13.22 -7.60 -23.39
C THR A 5 11.72 -7.42 -23.57
N SER A 6 10.97 -8.50 -23.34
CA SER A 6 9.52 -8.44 -23.21
C SER A 6 9.19 -7.41 -22.13
N LYS A 7 8.75 -6.22 -22.55
CA LYS A 7 8.32 -5.17 -21.64
C LYS A 7 6.99 -5.63 -21.08
N LEU A 8 6.98 -6.00 -19.79
CA LEU A 8 5.72 -6.26 -19.08
C LEU A 8 4.79 -5.05 -19.25
N PRO A 9 3.47 -5.26 -19.39
CA PRO A 9 2.52 -4.16 -19.40
C PRO A 9 2.66 -3.35 -18.10
N LYS A 10 2.23 -2.08 -18.12
CA LYS A 10 2.21 -1.25 -16.91
C LYS A 10 1.46 -1.98 -15.80
N CYS A 11 2.12 -2.23 -14.68
CA CYS A 11 1.56 -2.93 -13.54
C CYS A 11 1.45 -2.00 -12.34
N TYR A 12 0.32 -2.06 -11.64
CA TYR A 12 0.02 -1.19 -10.50
C TYR A 12 -0.19 -2.05 -9.26
N GLY A 13 0.41 -1.66 -8.13
CA GLY A 13 0.20 -2.33 -6.85
C GLY A 13 -0.94 -1.69 -6.08
N ILE A 14 -1.92 -2.47 -5.66
CA ILE A 14 -3.00 -2.02 -4.77
C ILE A 14 -2.88 -2.75 -3.44
N ILE A 15 -2.83 -2.00 -2.34
CA ILE A 15 -2.78 -2.52 -0.96
C ILE A 15 -4.17 -2.36 -0.35
N PRO A 16 -4.97 -3.43 -0.25
CA PRO A 16 -6.27 -3.36 0.40
C PRO A 16 -6.09 -3.24 1.92
N ALA A 17 -6.71 -2.24 2.52
CA ALA A 17 -6.67 -2.03 3.97
C ALA A 17 -8.09 -1.79 4.49
N ARG A 18 -8.55 -2.66 5.38
CA ARG A 18 -9.86 -2.56 6.03
C ARG A 18 -9.69 -2.56 7.54
N TYR A 19 -10.45 -1.71 8.23
CA TYR A 19 -10.31 -1.55 9.67
C TYR A 19 -10.77 -2.78 10.48
N ARG A 20 -11.84 -3.44 10.02
CA ARG A 20 -12.52 -4.56 10.71
C ARG A 20 -11.75 -5.88 10.61
N SER A 21 -10.59 -5.96 11.25
CA SER A 21 -9.92 -7.24 11.51
C SER A 21 -10.43 -7.86 12.82
N SER A 22 -10.92 -9.09 12.75
CA SER A 22 -11.52 -9.79 13.90
C SER A 22 -10.50 -10.25 14.95
N ARG A 23 -9.30 -10.66 14.51
CA ARG A 23 -8.22 -11.16 15.39
C ARG A 23 -7.25 -10.08 15.85
N PHE A 24 -7.16 -8.98 15.10
CA PHE A 24 -6.34 -7.83 15.49
C PHE A 24 -7.04 -6.52 15.07
N PRO A 25 -8.01 -6.03 15.87
CA PRO A 25 -8.74 -4.82 15.58
C PRO A 25 -7.81 -3.63 15.32
N GLY A 26 -8.07 -2.86 14.26
CA GLY A 26 -7.23 -1.72 13.91
C GLY A 26 -5.84 -2.07 13.36
N LYS A 27 -5.59 -3.34 13.00
CA LYS A 27 -4.29 -3.81 12.44
C LYS A 27 -3.63 -2.86 11.43
N PRO A 28 -4.35 -2.27 10.44
CA PRO A 28 -3.73 -1.32 9.50
C PRO A 28 -3.04 -0.12 10.17
N LEU A 29 -3.56 0.32 11.31
CA LEU A 29 -3.10 1.48 12.07
C LEU A 29 -2.19 1.10 13.25
N ALA A 30 -1.93 -0.20 13.46
CA ALA A 30 -1.06 -0.65 14.53
C ALA A 30 0.33 0.00 14.41
N ASP A 31 0.82 0.58 15.51
CA ASP A 31 2.15 1.16 15.53
C ASP A 31 3.21 0.05 15.48
N ILE A 32 4.15 0.20 14.56
CA ILE A 32 5.31 -0.66 14.40
C ILE A 32 6.50 0.28 14.30
N LEU A 33 7.23 0.45 15.41
CA LEU A 33 8.43 1.29 15.49
C LEU A 33 8.16 2.75 15.08
N GLY A 34 7.05 3.35 15.55
CA GLY A 34 6.71 4.76 15.29
C GLY A 34 6.13 5.03 13.90
N ARG A 35 5.63 3.99 13.23
CA ARG A 35 4.96 4.05 11.92
C ARG A 35 3.78 3.08 11.90
N PRO A 36 2.64 3.44 11.29
CA PRO A 36 1.50 2.53 11.20
C PRO A 36 1.83 1.34 10.29
N MET A 37 1.23 0.18 10.53
CA MET A 37 1.49 -1.05 9.75
C MET A 37 1.39 -0.83 8.23
N ILE A 38 0.39 -0.08 7.76
CA ILE A 38 0.21 0.23 6.32
C ILE A 38 1.42 0.94 5.71
N TRP A 39 2.16 1.74 6.49
CA TRP A 39 3.36 2.42 6.04
C TRP A 39 4.44 1.42 5.65
N HIS A 40 4.67 0.41 6.50
CA HIS A 40 5.66 -0.63 6.23
C HIS A 40 5.33 -1.44 4.97
N VAL A 41 4.05 -1.75 4.75
CA VAL A 41 3.61 -2.48 3.56
C VAL A 41 3.82 -1.64 2.30
N TYR A 42 3.43 -0.37 2.33
CA TYR A 42 3.63 0.56 1.22
C TYR A 42 5.12 0.74 0.88
N GLU A 43 5.95 0.99 1.89
CA GLU A 43 7.39 1.19 1.74
C GLU A 43 8.09 0.00 1.08
N ARG A 44 7.65 -1.23 1.41
CA ARG A 44 8.19 -2.44 0.78
C ARG A 44 7.65 -2.62 -0.64
N ALA A 45 6.36 -2.41 -0.85
CA ALA A 45 5.74 -2.57 -2.17
C ALA A 45 6.33 -1.60 -3.21
N ARG A 46 6.55 -0.33 -2.84
CA ARG A 46 7.10 0.69 -3.74
C ARG A 46 8.56 0.46 -4.16
N GLN A 47 9.27 -0.45 -3.52
CA GLN A 47 10.63 -0.85 -3.92
C GLN A 47 10.64 -1.80 -5.12
N CYS A 48 9.49 -2.37 -5.50
CA CYS A 48 9.37 -3.25 -6.65
C CYS A 48 9.46 -2.46 -7.96
N THR A 49 10.57 -2.62 -8.69
CA THR A 49 10.82 -1.93 -9.97
C THR A 49 9.90 -2.38 -11.12
N ALA A 50 9.18 -3.49 -10.94
CA ALA A 50 8.18 -3.97 -11.89
C ALA A 50 6.81 -3.27 -11.74
N LEU A 51 6.60 -2.50 -10.67
CA LEU A 51 5.38 -1.72 -10.45
C LEU A 51 5.60 -0.26 -10.88
N GLU A 52 4.69 0.27 -11.68
CA GLU A 52 4.66 1.68 -12.08
C GLU A 52 4.37 2.56 -10.87
N SER A 53 3.43 2.14 -10.02
CA SER A 53 3.08 2.82 -8.78
C SER A 53 2.35 1.89 -7.83
N VAL A 54 2.24 2.32 -6.57
CA VAL A 54 1.53 1.62 -5.51
C VAL A 54 0.56 2.58 -4.83
N ALA A 55 -0.65 2.12 -4.56
CA ALA A 55 -1.64 2.87 -3.79
C ALA A 55 -2.34 1.97 -2.76
N LEU A 56 -2.79 2.57 -1.67
CA LEU A 56 -3.66 1.95 -0.69
C LEU A 56 -5.12 2.06 -1.14
N ALA A 57 -5.93 1.04 -0.90
CA ALA A 57 -7.37 1.06 -1.14
C ALA A 57 -8.11 0.75 0.17
N THR A 58 -8.99 1.65 0.61
CA THR A 58 -9.66 1.52 1.90
C THR A 58 -11.08 2.08 1.89
N ASP A 59 -11.95 1.50 2.72
CA ASP A 59 -13.31 1.96 3.00
C ASP A 59 -13.38 2.81 4.29
N ASP A 60 -12.24 3.09 4.93
CA ASP A 60 -12.20 3.68 6.28
C ASP A 60 -11.39 5.00 6.31
N ASP A 61 -12.05 6.08 6.73
CA ASP A 61 -11.45 7.43 6.79
C ASP A 61 -10.23 7.52 7.73
N ARG A 62 -10.17 6.68 8.79
CA ARG A 62 -9.02 6.68 9.71
C ARG A 62 -7.77 6.14 9.01
N ILE A 63 -7.97 5.13 8.17
CA ILE A 63 -6.91 4.55 7.34
C ILE A 63 -6.48 5.55 6.26
N ARG A 64 -7.43 6.22 5.59
CA ARG A 64 -7.11 7.30 4.63
C ARG A 64 -6.26 8.39 5.29
N THR A 65 -6.71 8.91 6.42
CA THR A 65 -6.01 9.98 7.15
C THR A 65 -4.60 9.57 7.54
N ALA A 66 -4.42 8.33 8.04
CA ALA A 66 -3.09 7.81 8.35
C ALA A 66 -2.21 7.71 7.10
N ALA A 67 -2.75 7.23 5.98
CA ALA A 67 -2.01 7.15 4.72
C ALA A 67 -1.56 8.54 4.24
N GLU A 68 -2.45 9.53 4.25
CA GLU A 68 -2.18 10.92 3.86
C GLU A 68 -1.09 11.56 4.73
N ASN A 69 -1.15 11.36 6.06
CA ASN A 69 -0.14 11.86 7.00
C ASN A 69 1.28 11.33 6.71
N TRP A 70 1.40 10.18 6.03
CA TRP A 70 2.68 9.58 5.65
C TRP A 70 2.99 9.70 4.16
N GLY A 71 2.19 10.46 3.39
CA GLY A 71 2.39 10.64 1.95
C GLY A 71 2.15 9.37 1.13
N ILE A 72 1.35 8.43 1.64
CA ILE A 72 0.99 7.19 0.95
C ILE A 72 -0.20 7.48 0.02
N PRO A 73 -0.09 7.24 -1.30
CA PRO A 73 -1.23 7.35 -2.22
C PRO A 73 -2.37 6.44 -1.76
N VAL A 74 -3.59 6.97 -1.67
CA VAL A 74 -4.75 6.25 -1.16
C VAL A 74 -6.01 6.56 -1.96
N VAL A 75 -6.83 5.54 -2.16
CA VAL A 75 -8.12 5.62 -2.85
C VAL A 75 -9.22 5.08 -1.93
N MET A 76 -10.34 5.81 -1.86
CA MET A 76 -11.54 5.34 -1.16
C MET A 76 -12.33 4.37 -2.04
N THR A 77 -12.80 3.25 -1.47
CA THR A 77 -13.52 2.19 -2.19
C THR A 77 -14.75 1.69 -1.45
#